data_AF-A0A8D6U2G7-F1
#
_entry.id   AF-A0A8D6U2G7-F1
#
_cell.length_a   1.000
_cell.length_b   1.000
_cell.length_c   1.000
_cell.angle_alpha   90.00
_cell.angle_beta   90.00
_cell.angle_gamma   90.00
#
_symmetry.space_group_name_H-M   'P 1'
#
loop_
_entity.id
_entity.type
_entity.pdbx_description
1 polymer ?
#
loop_
_entity_poly.entity_id
_entity_poly.type
_entity_poly.pdbx_seq_one_letter_code
_entity_poly.pdbx_strand_id
1 'polypeptide(L)'
;MSLRQFRPIGINRTSQTALLQMRPNKPSETTGIQWLAYGSMPFATMVPFWTQVGTTPTYFRQTTDKVDTGNFYWSNRLIAAICDPHFQQHEADLDNYVETTMALGHAMINRVDTALANDESIDFETENQKISDQIRFETDKLLAKVLDDASNLMTNRFSMSD
;
A
#
# COMPACT_ATOMS: atom_id res chain seq x y z
N MET A 1 33.39 4.72 -2.27
CA MET A 1 32.49 5.88 -2.09
C MET A 1 31.50 5.54 -0.99
N SER A 2 31.25 6.46 -0.04
CA SER A 2 30.19 6.25 0.96
C SER A 2 28.83 6.30 0.27
N LEU A 3 28.01 5.25 0.45
CA LEU A 3 26.63 5.19 -0.08
C LEU A 3 25.69 6.25 0.54
N ARG A 4 26.19 7.11 1.43
CA ARG A 4 25.42 8.11 2.20
C ARG A 4 25.71 9.56 1.81
N GLN A 5 26.29 9.80 0.64
CA GLN A 5 26.61 11.17 0.19
C GLN A 5 25.37 12.00 -0.15
N PHE A 6 24.30 11.35 -0.63
CA PHE A 6 23.06 12.02 -1.01
C PHE A 6 21.88 11.49 -0.21
N ARG A 7 20.97 12.40 0.15
CA ARG A 7 19.71 12.04 0.78
C ARG A 7 18.74 11.52 -0.30
N PRO A 8 18.23 10.28 -0.21
CA PRO A 8 17.23 9.79 -1.15
C PRO A 8 15.86 10.45 -0.92
N ILE A 9 15.03 10.46 -1.97
CA ILE A 9 13.64 10.92 -1.90
C ILE A 9 12.79 9.89 -1.14
N GLY A 10 12.77 8.65 -1.62
CA GLY A 10 12.24 7.50 -0.88
C GLY A 10 13.18 7.18 0.27
N ILE A 11 12.75 7.44 1.50
CA ILE A 11 13.60 7.36 2.69
C ILE A 11 12.83 6.71 3.84
N ASN A 12 13.54 6.05 4.75
CA ASN A 12 12.98 5.34 5.91
C ASN A 12 12.07 6.22 6.80
N ARG A 13 12.32 7.54 6.84
CA ARG A 13 11.57 8.51 7.64
C ARG A 13 10.33 9.09 6.96
N THR A 14 9.97 8.65 5.76
CA THR A 14 8.68 9.00 5.17
C THR A 14 7.56 8.40 6.03
N SER A 15 6.66 9.24 6.51
CA SER A 15 5.48 8.78 7.25
C SER A 15 4.33 8.49 6.32
N GLN A 16 4.05 9.42 5.40
CA GLN A 16 2.96 9.36 4.44
C GLN A 16 3.38 10.05 3.15
N THR A 17 2.91 9.52 2.03
CA THR A 17 2.93 10.19 0.72
C THR A 17 1.49 10.31 0.22
N ALA A 18 1.14 11.46 -0.35
CA ALA A 18 -0.17 11.68 -0.95
C ALA A 18 -0.02 12.27 -2.36
N LEU A 19 -0.82 11.78 -3.30
CA LEU A 19 -1.00 12.40 -4.61
C LEU A 19 -2.48 12.80 -4.73
N LEU A 20 -2.70 14.10 -4.93
CA LEU A 20 -4.03 14.67 -5.14
C LEU A 20 -4.28 14.78 -6.64
N GLN A 21 -5.20 13.97 -7.15
CA GLN A 21 -5.53 13.90 -8.56
C GLN A 21 -6.86 14.59 -8.83
N MET A 22 -6.84 15.60 -9.70
CA MET A 22 -8.04 16.18 -10.30
C MET A 22 -8.20 15.60 -11.70
N ARG A 23 -9.22 14.76 -11.89
CA ARG A 23 -9.47 14.05 -13.15
C ARG A 23 -10.25 14.97 -14.10
N PRO A 24 -9.70 15.31 -15.27
CA PRO A 24 -10.38 16.18 -16.23
C PRO A 24 -11.64 15.50 -16.79
N ASN A 25 -12.67 16.29 -17.10
CA ASN A 25 -13.92 15.84 -17.72
C ASN A 25 -14.69 14.75 -16.94
N LYS A 26 -14.56 14.73 -15.61
CA LYS A 26 -15.35 13.87 -14.71
C LYS A 26 -16.37 14.70 -13.94
N PRO A 27 -17.52 14.11 -13.54
CA PRO A 27 -18.47 14.75 -12.63
C PRO A 27 -17.78 15.23 -11.35
N SER A 28 -18.36 16.24 -10.70
CA SER A 28 -17.81 16.84 -9.47
C SER A 28 -17.59 15.80 -8.36
N GLU A 29 -18.45 14.78 -8.33
CA GLU A 29 -18.51 13.69 -7.38
C GLU A 29 -17.32 12.74 -7.50
N THR A 30 -16.68 12.68 -8.67
CA THR A 30 -15.56 11.76 -8.94
C THR A 30 -14.34 12.45 -9.55
N THR A 31 -14.34 13.78 -9.63
CA THR A 31 -13.17 14.51 -10.14
C THR A 31 -11.96 14.33 -9.23
N GLY A 32 -12.17 14.28 -7.91
CA GLY A 32 -11.11 14.13 -6.92
C GLY A 32 -10.81 12.66 -6.60
N ILE A 33 -9.55 12.28 -6.74
CA ILE A 33 -8.99 11.05 -6.15
C ILE A 33 -7.77 11.42 -5.32
N GLN A 34 -7.73 10.92 -4.09
CA GLN A 34 -6.54 11.03 -3.25
C GLN A 34 -5.87 9.67 -3.16
N TRP A 35 -4.66 9.59 -3.71
CA TRP A 35 -3.82 8.40 -3.62
C TRP A 35 -2.96 8.50 -2.36
N LEU A 36 -3.02 7.48 -1.50
CA LEU A 36 -2.33 7.44 -0.21
C LEU A 36 -1.36 6.26 -0.12
N ALA A 37 -0.15 6.53 0.36
CA ALA A 37 0.81 5.51 0.78
C ALA A 37 1.37 5.86 2.17
N TYR A 38 1.78 4.85 2.93
CA TYR A 38 2.44 5.02 4.22
C TYR A 38 3.82 4.38 4.24
N GLY A 39 4.73 4.98 5.01
CA GLY A 39 6.09 4.46 5.17
C GLY A 39 7.02 4.77 4.01
N SER A 40 8.06 3.94 3.86
CA SER A 40 9.10 4.16 2.87
C SER A 40 8.66 3.63 1.50
N MET A 41 8.60 4.53 0.51
CA MET A 41 8.05 4.23 -0.81
C MET A 41 8.65 3.01 -1.56
N PRO A 42 9.93 2.62 -1.40
CA PRO A 42 10.43 1.40 -2.03
C PRO A 42 9.75 0.11 -1.54
N PHE A 43 9.00 0.17 -0.44
CA PHE A 43 8.34 -0.99 0.19
C PHE A 43 6.82 -0.81 0.32
N ALA A 44 6.26 0.25 -0.26
CA ALA A 44 4.87 0.63 -0.07
C ALA A 44 4.18 0.89 -1.40
N THR A 45 2.85 0.81 -1.41
CA THR A 45 2.01 1.10 -2.58
C THR A 45 1.09 2.29 -2.33
N MET A 46 0.69 2.98 -3.41
CA MET A 46 -0.30 4.05 -3.35
C MET A 46 -1.70 3.49 -3.60
N VAL A 47 -2.65 3.84 -2.73
CA VAL A 47 -4.02 3.35 -2.78
C VAL A 47 -4.95 4.50 -3.12
N PRO A 48 -5.77 4.39 -4.19
CA PRO A 48 -6.69 5.45 -4.56
C PRO A 48 -7.93 5.44 -3.66
N PHE A 49 -8.28 6.59 -3.11
CA PHE A 49 -9.54 6.81 -2.41
C PHE A 49 -10.35 7.92 -3.06
N TRP A 50 -11.66 7.69 -3.15
CA TRP A 50 -12.64 8.72 -3.45
C TRP A 50 -12.69 9.74 -2.32
N THR A 51 -12.74 11.02 -2.68
CA THR A 51 -12.65 12.13 -1.72
C THR A 51 -14.01 12.61 -1.22
N GLN A 52 -15.09 12.31 -1.94
CA GLN A 52 -16.46 12.72 -1.58
C GLN A 52 -17.08 11.75 -0.56
N VAL A 53 -16.45 11.67 0.61
CA VAL A 53 -16.80 10.73 1.70
C VAL A 53 -16.74 11.44 3.06
N GLY A 54 -17.49 10.93 4.05
CA GLY A 54 -17.46 11.41 5.43
C GLY A 54 -16.40 10.71 6.30
N THR A 55 -15.96 9.52 5.91
CA THR A 55 -14.90 8.78 6.61
C THR A 55 -13.99 8.00 5.65
N THR A 56 -12.82 7.61 6.16
CA THR A 56 -11.89 6.67 5.49
C THR A 56 -11.89 5.30 6.18
N PRO A 57 -11.46 4.24 5.47
CA PRO A 57 -11.38 2.89 6.02
C PRO A 57 -10.52 2.84 7.29
N THR A 58 -10.97 2.06 8.27
CA THR A 58 -10.30 1.92 9.58
C THR A 58 -8.83 1.52 9.46
N TYR A 59 -8.51 0.62 8.51
CA TYR A 59 -7.15 0.16 8.23
C TYR A 59 -6.18 1.30 7.87
N PHE A 60 -6.68 2.41 7.34
CA PHE A 60 -5.87 3.59 6.96
C PHE A 60 -5.93 4.73 7.98
N ARG A 61 -7.02 4.83 8.77
CA ARG A 61 -7.26 5.98 9.66
C ARG A 61 -6.71 5.79 11.08
N GLN A 62 -6.72 4.57 11.62
CA GLN A 62 -6.47 4.32 13.03
C GLN A 62 -5.00 4.04 13.36
N THR A 63 -4.11 4.99 13.08
CA THR A 63 -2.70 4.85 13.48
C THR A 63 -2.56 5.24 14.95
N THR A 64 -2.11 4.28 15.77
CA THR A 64 -1.81 4.50 17.19
C THR A 64 -0.31 4.36 17.45
N ASP A 65 0.17 4.75 18.63
CA ASP A 65 1.57 4.56 19.02
C ASP A 65 1.95 3.08 19.22
N LYS A 66 0.96 2.18 19.29
CA LYS A 66 1.18 0.75 19.41
C LYS A 66 1.34 0.14 18.02
N VAL A 67 2.46 -0.57 17.81
CA VAL A 67 2.70 -1.36 16.60
C VAL A 67 1.70 -2.50 16.51
N ASP A 68 1.07 -2.65 15.34
CA ASP A 68 0.17 -3.76 15.01
C ASP A 68 0.19 -4.06 13.50
N THR A 69 -0.50 -5.11 13.07
CA THR A 69 -0.74 -5.42 11.65
C THR A 69 -2.18 -5.09 11.23
N GLY A 70 -2.95 -4.46 12.13
CA GLY A 70 -4.32 -4.01 11.90
C GLY A 70 -4.40 -2.63 11.27
N ASN A 71 -3.25 -2.01 10.98
CA ASN A 71 -3.13 -0.68 10.41
C ASN A 71 -2.07 -0.64 9.28
N PHE A 72 -2.42 -0.01 8.17
CA PHE A 72 -1.59 0.03 6.96
C PHE A 72 -0.24 0.73 7.17
N TYR A 73 -0.18 1.74 8.06
CA TYR A 73 1.09 2.40 8.39
C TYR A 73 2.06 1.44 9.07
N TRP A 74 1.61 0.69 10.07
CA TRP A 74 2.47 -0.24 10.79
C TRP A 74 2.87 -1.45 9.96
N SER A 75 1.93 -2.03 9.20
CA SER A 75 2.24 -3.14 8.28
C SER A 75 3.33 -2.77 7.27
N ASN A 76 3.24 -1.58 6.64
CA ASN A 76 4.29 -1.12 5.71
C ASN A 76 5.63 -0.86 6.42
N ARG A 77 5.63 -0.37 7.67
CA ARG A 77 6.86 -0.18 8.44
C ARG A 77 7.53 -1.51 8.81
N LEU A 78 6.74 -2.54 9.13
CA LEU A 78 7.23 -3.89 9.38
C LEU A 78 7.84 -4.50 8.12
N ILE A 79 7.12 -4.44 6.99
CA ILE A 79 7.62 -4.93 5.69
C ILE A 79 8.95 -4.24 5.34
N ALA A 80 9.01 -2.91 5.42
CA ALA A 80 10.23 -2.17 5.11
C ALA A 80 11.41 -2.60 6.01
N ALA A 81 11.18 -2.77 7.31
CA ALA A 81 12.24 -3.16 8.25
C ALA A 81 12.72 -4.61 8.03
N ILE A 82 11.83 -5.52 7.62
CA ILE A 82 12.15 -6.92 7.33
C ILE A 82 12.92 -7.03 6.01
N CYS A 83 12.47 -6.31 4.98
CA CYS A 83 13.03 -6.42 3.64
C CYS A 83 14.35 -5.65 3.45
N ASP A 84 14.55 -4.51 4.12
CA ASP A 84 15.70 -3.62 3.88
C ASP A 84 17.09 -4.33 3.97
N PRO A 85 17.37 -5.20 4.96
CA PRO A 85 18.64 -5.93 5.04
C PRO A 85 18.90 -6.86 3.85
N HIS A 86 17.84 -7.31 3.16
CA HIS A 86 17.86 -8.29 2.08
C HIS A 86 17.07 -7.80 0.87
N PHE A 87 17.11 -6.49 0.57
CA PHE A 87 16.25 -5.86 -0.44
C PHE A 87 16.26 -6.59 -1.79
N GLN A 88 17.45 -6.97 -2.28
CA GLN A 88 17.60 -7.67 -3.57
C GLN A 88 16.90 -9.03 -3.61
N GLN A 89 16.67 -9.68 -2.48
CA GLN A 89 15.97 -10.97 -2.40
C GLN A 89 14.45 -10.79 -2.40
N HIS A 90 13.95 -9.61 -2.02
CA HIS A 90 12.53 -9.29 -1.95
C HIS A 90 12.05 -8.32 -3.05
N GLU A 91 12.96 -7.78 -3.88
CA GLU A 91 12.63 -6.79 -4.91
C GLU A 91 11.47 -7.26 -5.80
N ALA A 92 11.53 -8.50 -6.29
CA ALA A 92 10.46 -9.08 -7.10
C ALA A 92 9.13 -9.21 -6.35
N ASP A 93 9.15 -9.50 -5.05
CA ASP A 93 7.94 -9.62 -4.23
C ASP A 93 7.29 -8.25 -3.99
N LEU A 94 8.12 -7.23 -3.75
CA LEU A 94 7.70 -5.84 -3.60
C LEU A 94 7.11 -5.30 -4.91
N ASP A 95 7.77 -5.56 -6.05
CA ASP A 95 7.27 -5.17 -7.37
C ASP A 95 5.93 -5.83 -7.69
N ASN A 96 5.82 -7.15 -7.48
CA ASN A 96 4.57 -7.89 -7.66
C ASN A 96 3.44 -7.35 -6.78
N TYR A 97 3.75 -6.99 -5.53
CA TYR A 97 2.79 -6.38 -4.61
C TYR A 97 2.32 -5.02 -5.12
N VAL A 98 3.23 -4.14 -5.54
CA VAL A 98 2.88 -2.82 -6.10
C VAL A 98 2.05 -2.99 -7.38
N GLU A 99 2.45 -3.85 -8.30
CA GLU A 99 1.71 -4.11 -9.54
C GLU A 99 0.28 -4.59 -9.25
N THR A 100 0.14 -5.59 -8.37
CA THR A 100 -1.16 -6.16 -7.99
C THR A 100 -2.07 -5.11 -7.37
N THR A 101 -1.57 -4.38 -6.37
CA THR A 101 -2.34 -3.37 -5.64
C THR A 101 -2.71 -2.17 -6.50
N MET A 102 -1.81 -1.71 -7.37
CA MET A 102 -2.11 -0.63 -8.33
C MET A 102 -3.15 -1.08 -9.37
N ALA A 103 -3.06 -2.32 -9.86
CA ALA A 103 -4.07 -2.89 -10.76
C ALA A 103 -5.46 -2.95 -10.09
N LEU A 104 -5.54 -3.36 -8.82
CA LEU A 104 -6.78 -3.34 -8.04
C LEU A 104 -7.35 -1.93 -7.91
N GLY A 105 -6.52 -0.95 -7.57
CA GLY A 105 -6.92 0.46 -7.46
C GLY A 105 -7.46 1.02 -8.78
N HIS A 106 -6.76 0.79 -9.89
CA HIS A 106 -7.22 1.19 -11.21
C HIS A 106 -8.49 0.47 -11.65
N ALA A 107 -8.63 -0.83 -11.34
CA ALA A 107 -9.83 -1.60 -11.63
C ALA A 107 -11.05 -1.03 -10.88
N MET A 108 -10.90 -0.67 -9.60
CA MET A 108 -11.95 0.01 -8.84
C MET A 108 -12.36 1.32 -9.51
N ILE A 109 -11.38 2.17 -9.86
CA ILE A 109 -11.64 3.47 -10.51
C ILE A 109 -12.44 3.29 -11.80
N ASN A 110 -12.01 2.38 -12.67
CA ASN A 110 -12.68 2.12 -13.94
C ASN A 110 -14.10 1.58 -13.74
N ARG A 111 -14.29 0.64 -12.82
CA ARG A 111 -15.61 0.08 -12.51
C ARG A 111 -16.59 1.16 -12.02
N VAL A 112 -16.16 2.02 -11.11
CA VAL A 112 -16.99 3.13 -10.61
C VAL A 112 -17.32 4.11 -11.73
N ASP A 113 -16.34 4.50 -12.55
CA ASP A 113 -16.57 5.39 -13.69
C ASP A 113 -17.57 4.80 -14.69
N THR A 114 -17.49 3.50 -14.97
CA THR A 114 -18.45 2.79 -15.84
C THR A 114 -19.85 2.76 -15.23
N ALA A 115 -19.97 2.44 -13.94
CA ALA A 115 -21.26 2.36 -13.27
C ALA A 115 -21.97 3.73 -13.26
N LEU A 116 -21.24 4.82 -12.97
CA LEU A 116 -21.78 6.17 -13.02
C LEU A 116 -22.18 6.60 -14.43
N ALA A 117 -21.44 6.17 -15.47
CA ALA A 117 -21.82 6.42 -16.86
C ALA A 117 -23.10 5.67 -17.27
N ASN A 118 -23.49 4.64 -16.53
CA ASN A 118 -24.75 3.90 -16.69
C ASN A 118 -25.84 4.39 -15.71
N ASP A 119 -25.66 5.58 -15.11
CA ASP A 119 -26.58 6.18 -14.13
C ASP A 119 -26.79 5.34 -12.86
N GLU A 120 -25.84 4.45 -12.52
CA GLU A 120 -25.89 3.68 -11.27
C GLU A 120 -25.50 4.54 -10.06
N SER A 121 -26.20 4.35 -8.94
CA SER A 121 -25.84 4.98 -7.67
C SER A 121 -24.64 4.27 -7.03
N ILE A 122 -23.58 5.02 -6.72
CA ILE A 122 -22.38 4.50 -6.07
C ILE A 122 -22.25 5.07 -4.66
N ASP A 123 -22.01 4.19 -3.69
CA ASP A 123 -21.55 4.57 -2.36
C ASP A 123 -20.01 4.52 -2.33
N PHE A 124 -19.39 5.70 -2.35
CA PHE A 124 -17.93 5.83 -2.36
C PHE A 124 -17.26 5.33 -1.07
N GLU A 125 -17.95 5.35 0.07
CA GLU A 125 -17.39 4.79 1.32
C GLU A 125 -17.30 3.28 1.23
N THR A 126 -18.35 2.63 0.70
CA THR A 126 -18.34 1.20 0.41
C THR A 126 -17.23 0.84 -0.58
N GLU A 127 -17.00 1.64 -1.62
CA GLU A 127 -15.92 1.37 -2.58
C GLU A 127 -14.52 1.57 -1.98
N ASN A 128 -14.33 2.63 -1.20
CA ASN A 128 -13.10 2.84 -0.43
C ASN A 128 -12.84 1.68 0.56
N GLN A 129 -13.89 1.15 1.20
CA GLN A 129 -13.75 0.02 2.12
C GLN A 129 -13.36 -1.27 1.37
N LYS A 130 -14.00 -1.57 0.23
CA LYS A 130 -13.65 -2.74 -0.59
C LYS A 130 -12.20 -2.74 -1.03
N ILE A 131 -11.70 -1.62 -1.57
CA ILE A 131 -10.29 -1.54 -1.96
C ILE A 131 -9.39 -1.64 -0.73
N SER A 132 -9.75 -1.04 0.40
CA SER A 132 -8.98 -1.19 1.65
C SER A 132 -8.87 -2.64 2.10
N ASP A 133 -9.93 -3.43 1.99
CA ASP A 133 -9.93 -4.85 2.38
C ASP A 133 -9.05 -5.68 1.45
N GLN A 134 -9.09 -5.41 0.14
CA GLN A 134 -8.21 -6.06 -0.85
C GLN A 134 -6.74 -5.69 -0.62
N ILE A 135 -6.45 -4.41 -0.34
CA ILE A 135 -5.09 -3.96 -0.02
C ILE A 135 -4.61 -4.62 1.27
N ARG A 136 -5.45 -4.71 2.31
CA ARG A 136 -5.08 -5.40 3.54
C ARG A 136 -4.73 -6.86 3.26
N PHE A 137 -5.54 -7.57 2.48
CA PHE A 137 -5.27 -8.95 2.10
C PHE A 137 -3.91 -9.12 1.41
N GLU A 138 -3.60 -8.31 0.38
CA GLU A 138 -2.31 -8.38 -0.31
C GLU A 138 -1.14 -7.95 0.59
N THR A 139 -1.38 -6.99 1.50
CA THR A 139 -0.35 -6.54 2.46
C THR A 139 -0.04 -7.62 3.50
N ASP A 140 -1.06 -8.28 4.03
CA ASP A 140 -0.91 -9.39 4.98
C ASP A 140 -0.19 -10.58 4.32
N LYS A 141 -0.52 -10.86 3.05
CA LYS A 141 0.16 -11.89 2.23
C LYS A 141 1.63 -11.55 2.01
N LEU A 142 1.96 -10.31 1.63
CA LEU A 142 3.34 -9.87 1.48
C LEU A 142 4.09 -9.96 2.82
N LEU A 143 3.51 -9.44 3.90
CA LEU A 143 4.11 -9.46 5.23
C LEU A 143 4.41 -10.89 5.69
N ALA A 144 3.48 -11.82 5.51
CA ALA A 144 3.66 -13.23 5.85
C ALA A 144 4.83 -13.85 5.07
N LYS A 145 4.89 -13.60 3.76
CA LYS A 145 5.96 -14.11 2.90
C LYS A 145 7.33 -13.55 3.28
N VAL A 146 7.47 -12.24 3.40
CA VAL A 146 8.79 -11.63 3.68
C VAL A 146 9.27 -11.97 5.08
N LEU A 147 8.35 -12.16 6.03
CA LEU A 147 8.68 -12.64 7.38
C LEU A 147 9.22 -14.09 7.33
N ASP A 148 8.59 -14.98 6.57
CA ASP A 148 9.04 -16.36 6.41
C ASP A 148 10.42 -16.43 5.74
N ASP A 149 10.58 -15.74 4.61
CA ASP A 149 11.84 -15.66 3.89
C ASP A 149 12.97 -15.10 4.79
N ALA A 150 12.72 -13.98 5.49
CA ALA A 150 13.70 -13.39 6.41
C ALA A 150 14.03 -14.29 7.61
N SER A 151 13.06 -15.07 8.10
CA SER A 151 13.27 -16.04 9.18
C SER A 151 14.21 -17.17 8.73
N ASN A 152 14.08 -17.62 7.49
CA ASN A 152 14.99 -18.60 6.90
C ASN A 152 16.39 -18.04 6.64
N LEU A 153 16.55 -16.72 6.55
CA LEU A 153 17.82 -16.02 6.38
C LEU A 153 18.56 -15.68 7.68
N MET A 154 17.93 -15.93 8.84
CA MET A 154 18.54 -15.63 10.14
C MET A 154 19.88 -16.33 10.34
N THR A 155 20.82 -15.66 11.01
CA THR A 155 22.20 -16.14 11.15
C THR A 155 22.32 -17.30 12.15
N ASN A 156 21.39 -17.45 13.09
CA ASN A 156 21.30 -18.56 14.03
C ASN A 156 20.58 -19.78 13.43
N ARG A 157 20.97 -20.18 12.21
CA ARG A 157 20.36 -21.30 11.49
C ARG A 157 21.32 -22.47 11.31
N PHE A 158 20.75 -23.66 11.21
CA PHE A 158 21.41 -24.87 10.75
C PHE A 158 20.51 -25.50 9.68
N SER A 159 21.05 -25.75 8.49
CA SER A 159 20.31 -26.34 7.37
C SER A 159 20.94 -27.68 7.02
N MET A 160 20.16 -28.76 7.10
CA MET A 160 20.51 -30.04 6.51
C MET A 160 19.98 -30.02 5.07
N SER A 161 20.78 -30.50 4.12
CA SER A 161 20.31 -30.72 2.74
C SER A 161 19.64 -32.08 2.69
N ASP A 162 18.38 -32.17 3.10
CA ASP A 162 17.52 -33.32 2.87
C ASP A 162 16.70 -33.17 1.58
#